data_AF-M7ZH48-F1
#
_entry.id   AF-M7ZH48-F1
#
_cell.length_a   1.000
_cell.length_b   1.000
_cell.length_c   1.000
_cell.angle_alpha   90.00
_cell.angle_beta   90.00
_cell.angle_gamma   90.00
#
_symmetry.space_group_name_H-M   'P 1'
#
loop_
_entity.id
_entity.type
_entity.pdbx_description
1 polymer ?
#
loop_
_entity_poly.entity_id
_entity_poly.type
_entity_poly.pdbx_seq_one_letter_code
_entity_poly.pdbx_strand_id
1 'polypeptide(L)'
;MVIRAIPFLRHGGGNSVLEAVAAGVPMLTWPKVHDQFVNERLIADVLGIGDRLWPHGAGLRSEDYEKHEVIPADDVARALLTFMHPGGPGDVMRTRVMDLASKSHAAIAGGSSHQDLHRLVNDLMAAKGGRS
;
A
#
# COMPACT_ATOMS: atom_id res chain seq x y z
N MET A 1 -6.88 22.64 -7.51
CA MET A 1 -6.67 21.19 -7.62
C MET A 1 -5.70 20.78 -6.53
N VAL A 2 -6.19 20.29 -5.40
CA VAL A 2 -5.34 19.94 -4.25
C VAL A 2 -4.59 18.66 -4.61
N ILE A 3 -3.27 18.78 -4.75
CA ILE A 3 -2.35 17.67 -4.96
C ILE A 3 -2.40 16.80 -3.70
N ARG A 4 -3.02 15.62 -3.80
CA ARG A 4 -2.90 14.53 -2.82
C ARG A 4 -2.51 13.26 -3.55
N ALA A 5 -1.26 13.20 -3.96
CA ALA A 5 -0.62 12.00 -4.48
C ALA A 5 0.74 11.86 -3.79
N ILE A 6 0.74 11.64 -2.47
CA ILE A 6 1.95 11.23 -1.73
C ILE A 6 1.50 10.37 -0.54
N PRO A 7 1.79 9.07 -0.57
CA PRO A 7 2.41 8.45 0.60
C PRO A 7 3.80 7.94 0.17
N PHE A 8 4.74 8.86 0.36
CA PHE A 8 6.15 8.69 0.69
C PHE A 8 6.89 7.46 0.16
N LEU A 9 7.89 7.77 -0.69
CA LEU A 9 9.23 7.21 -0.57
C LEU A 9 9.63 7.17 0.92
N ARG A 10 9.53 6.02 1.56
CA ARG A 10 10.41 5.51 2.64
C ARG A 10 9.67 4.38 3.33
N HIS A 11 10.12 3.17 3.03
CA HIS A 11 9.64 1.93 3.63
C HIS A 11 8.20 1.60 3.25
N GLY A 12 8.00 0.92 2.13
CA GLY A 12 6.75 0.22 1.83
C GLY A 12 6.50 -0.93 2.81
N GLY A 13 6.41 -0.64 4.11
CA GLY A 13 5.93 -1.56 5.14
C GLY A 13 4.40 -1.46 5.26
N GLY A 14 3.78 -2.47 5.86
CA GLY A 14 2.31 -2.62 5.87
C GLY A 14 1.52 -1.41 6.41
N ASN A 15 2.10 -0.59 7.29
CA ASN A 15 1.41 0.59 7.84
C ASN A 15 1.12 1.67 6.79
N SER A 16 2.10 2.04 5.96
CA SER A 16 1.92 3.06 4.93
C SER A 16 0.87 2.64 3.89
N VAL A 17 0.78 1.33 3.62
CA VAL A 17 -0.25 0.75 2.75
C VAL A 17 -1.64 0.92 3.37
N LEU A 18 -1.79 0.60 4.66
CA LEU A 18 -3.06 0.76 5.37
C LEU A 18 -3.50 2.23 5.45
N GLU A 19 -2.58 3.16 5.69
CA GLU A 19 -2.85 4.60 5.70
C GLU A 19 -3.34 5.10 4.33
N ALA A 20 -2.66 4.70 3.26
CA ALA A 20 -3.05 5.06 1.89
C ALA A 20 -4.44 4.51 1.53
N VAL A 21 -4.71 3.26 1.92
CA VAL A 21 -6.01 2.62 1.73
C VAL A 21 -7.10 3.34 2.52
N ALA A 22 -6.89 3.60 3.80
CA ALA A 22 -7.87 4.33 4.63
C ALA A 22 -8.17 5.74 4.08
N ALA A 23 -7.14 6.40 3.52
CA ALA A 23 -7.29 7.71 2.89
C ALA A 23 -7.86 7.67 1.46
N GLY A 24 -7.99 6.50 0.84
CA GLY A 24 -8.44 6.38 -0.56
C GLY A 24 -7.44 6.98 -1.56
N VAL A 25 -6.13 6.90 -1.28
CA VAL A 25 -5.08 7.51 -2.11
C VAL A 25 -4.34 6.42 -2.90
N PRO A 26 -4.32 6.49 -4.24
CA PRO A 26 -3.58 5.53 -5.06
C PRO A 26 -2.07 5.81 -4.95
N MET A 27 -1.25 4.77 -5.16
CA MET A 27 0.18 4.81 -4.82
C MET A 27 1.10 4.66 -6.04
N LEU A 28 2.26 5.31 -5.99
CA LEU A 28 3.42 4.97 -6.81
C LEU A 28 4.48 4.34 -5.90
N THR A 29 4.88 3.10 -6.18
CA THR A 29 5.78 2.33 -5.30
C THR A 29 7.24 2.48 -5.73
N TRP A 30 8.13 2.63 -4.74
CA TRP A 30 9.58 2.57 -4.89
C TRP A 30 10.15 1.69 -3.77
N PRO A 31 10.22 0.36 -3.96
CA PRO A 31 10.82 -0.53 -2.98
C PRO A 31 12.34 -0.39 -2.98
N LYS A 32 12.95 -0.39 -1.78
CA LYS A 32 14.40 -0.44 -1.57
C LYS A 32 14.88 -1.78 -1.04
N VAL A 33 14.22 -2.32 -0.01
CA VAL A 33 14.72 -3.52 0.72
C VAL A 33 13.57 -4.36 1.30
N HIS A 34 13.85 -5.64 1.61
CA HIS A 34 13.00 -6.54 2.40
C HIS A 34 11.56 -6.73 1.86
N ASP A 35 10.56 -6.59 2.75
CA ASP A 35 9.14 -6.82 2.52
C ASP A 35 8.51 -5.83 1.53
N GLN A 36 9.21 -4.75 1.20
CA GLN A 36 8.74 -3.71 0.30
C GLN A 36 8.46 -4.25 -1.12
N PHE A 37 9.20 -5.27 -1.56
CA PHE A 37 8.94 -5.91 -2.85
C PHE A 37 7.65 -6.73 -2.84
N VAL A 38 7.30 -7.34 -1.69
CA VAL A 38 6.04 -8.06 -1.50
C VAL A 38 4.89 -7.07 -1.47
N ASN A 39 5.05 -5.96 -0.73
CA ASN A 39 4.04 -4.91 -0.65
C ASN A 39 3.83 -4.20 -2.00
N GLU A 40 4.89 -3.94 -2.78
CA GLU A 40 4.77 -3.46 -4.17
C GLU A 40 3.90 -4.41 -5.00
N ARG A 41 4.17 -5.72 -4.96
CA ARG A 41 3.41 -6.72 -5.71
C ARG A 41 1.94 -6.77 -5.26
N LEU A 42 1.70 -6.69 -3.96
CA LEU A 42 0.34 -6.60 -3.41
C LEU A 42 -0.39 -5.37 -3.95
N ILE A 43 0.27 -4.21 -3.97
CA ILE A 43 -0.31 -2.94 -4.43
C ILE A 43 -0.61 -2.94 -5.92
N ALA A 44 0.38 -3.28 -6.73
CA ALA A 44 0.31 -3.16 -8.19
C ALA A 44 -0.40 -4.34 -8.85
N ASP A 45 -0.02 -5.57 -8.47
CA ASP A 45 -0.41 -6.77 -9.21
C ASP A 45 -1.67 -7.42 -8.63
N VAL A 46 -1.92 -7.29 -7.31
CA VAL A 46 -3.04 -7.95 -6.63
C VAL A 46 -4.22 -7.00 -6.40
N LEU A 47 -4.00 -5.89 -5.70
CA LEU A 47 -5.04 -4.91 -5.38
C LEU A 47 -5.29 -3.95 -6.56
N GLY A 48 -4.27 -3.69 -7.38
CA GLY A 48 -4.31 -2.73 -8.48
C GLY A 48 -4.69 -1.33 -8.01
N ILE A 49 -4.20 -0.93 -6.83
CA ILE A 49 -4.43 0.40 -6.23
C ILE A 49 -3.21 1.32 -6.37
N GLY A 50 -2.21 0.89 -7.11
CA GLY A 50 -1.02 1.66 -7.38
C GLY A 50 -0.22 1.10 -8.55
N ASP A 51 0.80 1.83 -8.94
CA ASP A 51 1.75 1.44 -9.97
C ASP A 51 3.18 1.55 -9.43
N ARG A 52 4.13 1.01 -10.18
CA ARG A 52 5.55 1.14 -9.85
C ARG A 52 6.05 2.45 -10.39
N LEU A 53 6.88 3.15 -9.62
CA LEU A 53 7.55 4.37 -10.11
C LEU A 53 8.42 4.08 -11.34
N TRP A 54 8.88 2.85 -11.47
CA TRP A 54 9.79 2.42 -12.51
C TRP A 54 9.46 1.00 -13.03
N PRO A 55 9.70 0.69 -14.31
CA PRO A 55 9.32 -0.59 -14.91
C PRO A 55 9.94 -1.80 -14.21
N HIS A 56 9.26 -2.94 -14.30
CA HIS A 56 9.72 -4.21 -13.72
C HIS A 56 11.12 -4.57 -14.25
N GLY A 57 12.11 -4.66 -13.36
CA GLY A 57 13.45 -5.16 -13.68
C GLY A 57 14.50 -4.10 -13.93
N ALA A 58 14.21 -2.82 -13.73
CA ALA A 58 15.24 -1.80 -13.70
C ALA A 58 15.31 -1.15 -12.30
N GLY A 59 16.51 -0.77 -11.85
CA GLY A 59 16.82 -0.76 -10.41
C GLY A 59 17.15 -2.17 -9.91
N LEU A 60 18.40 -2.44 -9.53
CA LEU A 60 18.71 -3.68 -8.81
C LEU A 60 17.75 -3.84 -7.62
N ARG A 61 17.06 -4.99 -7.55
CA ARG A 61 16.50 -5.52 -6.29
C ARG A 61 17.67 -5.89 -5.38
N SER A 62 18.36 -4.89 -4.86
CA SER A 62 19.55 -5.06 -4.05
C SER A 62 19.21 -4.88 -2.59
N GLU A 63 19.41 -5.92 -1.78
CA GLU A 63 19.48 -5.80 -0.32
C GLU A 63 20.80 -5.15 0.13
N ASP A 64 21.74 -4.98 -0.80
CA ASP A 64 23.02 -4.34 -0.58
C ASP A 64 22.87 -2.83 -0.76
N TYR A 65 22.88 -2.12 0.38
CA TYR A 65 22.82 -0.66 0.48
C TYR A 65 23.99 0.03 -0.22
N GLU A 66 25.07 -0.66 -0.60
CA GLU A 66 26.19 -0.05 -1.34
C GLU A 66 25.87 0.07 -2.84
N LYS A 67 24.94 -0.74 -3.35
CA LYS A 67 24.51 -0.72 -4.77
C LYS A 67 23.35 0.24 -4.97
N HIS A 68 23.66 1.53 -4.97
CA HIS A 68 22.69 2.58 -5.29
C HIS A 68 22.60 2.81 -6.80
N GLU A 69 21.64 2.18 -7.46
CA GLU A 69 21.19 2.66 -8.76
C GLU A 69 20.37 3.93 -8.54
N VAL A 70 20.88 5.06 -9.02
CA VAL A 70 20.20 6.36 -8.93
C VAL A 70 19.18 6.45 -10.06
N ILE A 71 17.91 6.60 -9.70
CA ILE A 71 16.86 6.86 -10.69
C ILE A 71 16.97 8.33 -11.15
N PRO A 72 17.09 8.61 -12.45
CA PRO A 72 17.11 9.97 -12.97
C PRO A 72 15.86 10.77 -12.58
N ALA A 73 16.03 12.05 -12.26
CA ALA A 73 14.92 12.92 -11.87
C ALA A 73 13.84 13.04 -12.97
N ASP A 74 14.25 13.06 -14.24
CA ASP A 74 13.33 13.13 -15.37
C ASP A 74 12.43 11.89 -15.45
N ASP A 75 12.92 10.74 -15.00
CA ASP A 75 12.18 9.48 -15.03
C ASP A 75 11.09 9.49 -13.96
N VAL A 76 11.44 9.97 -12.76
CA VAL A 76 10.49 10.22 -11.67
C VAL A 76 9.42 11.22 -12.11
N ALA A 77 9.83 12.32 -12.75
CA ALA A 77 8.91 13.34 -13.25
C ALA A 77 7.94 12.75 -14.29
N ARG A 78 8.43 11.98 -15.27
CA ARG A 78 7.58 11.34 -16.28
C ARG A 78 6.58 10.35 -15.66
N ALA A 79 7.02 9.52 -14.72
CA ALA A 79 6.13 8.57 -14.04
C ALA A 79 5.02 9.30 -13.26
N LEU A 80 5.38 10.32 -12.48
CA LEU A 80 4.42 11.14 -11.72
C LEU A 80 3.41 11.84 -12.64
N LEU A 81 3.90 12.51 -13.70
CA LEU A 81 3.03 13.22 -14.64
C LEU A 81 2.08 12.27 -15.38
N THR A 82 2.55 11.08 -15.76
CA THR A 82 1.73 10.06 -16.39
C THR A 82 0.65 9.54 -15.44
N PHE A 83 1.03 9.22 -14.21
CA PHE A 83 0.14 8.71 -13.19
C PHE A 83 -0.95 9.71 -12.79
N MET A 84 -0.60 10.99 -12.70
CA MET A 84 -1.50 12.08 -12.32
C MET A 84 -2.28 12.69 -13.49
N HIS A 85 -2.04 12.23 -14.73
CA HIS A 85 -2.77 12.73 -15.89
C HIS A 85 -4.27 12.43 -15.74
N PRO A 86 -5.18 13.40 -16.04
CA PRO A 86 -6.61 13.14 -16.05
C PRO A 86 -6.97 12.00 -17.01
N GLY A 87 -7.72 11.00 -16.52
CA GLY A 87 -8.01 9.77 -17.26
C GLY A 87 -6.82 8.80 -17.36
N GLY A 88 -5.70 9.10 -16.70
CA GLY A 88 -4.52 8.26 -16.61
C GLY A 88 -4.66 7.12 -15.59
N PRO A 89 -3.59 6.32 -15.41
CA PRO A 89 -3.59 5.15 -14.53
C PRO A 89 -4.02 5.46 -13.09
N GLY A 90 -3.60 6.61 -12.55
CA GLY A 90 -3.93 7.00 -11.18
C GLY A 90 -5.42 7.22 -10.94
N ASP A 91 -6.19 7.62 -11.95
CA ASP A 91 -7.64 7.79 -11.82
C ASP A 91 -8.35 6.45 -11.71
N VAL A 92 -7.95 5.46 -12.52
CA VAL A 92 -8.47 4.08 -12.44
C VAL A 92 -8.17 3.46 -11.07
N MET A 93 -6.94 3.63 -10.59
CA MET A 93 -6.51 3.14 -9.29
C MET A 93 -7.21 3.87 -8.14
N ARG A 94 -7.54 5.17 -8.31
CA ARG A 94 -8.29 5.95 -7.33
C ARG A 94 -9.67 5.36 -7.07
N THR A 95 -10.37 4.92 -8.11
CA THR A 95 -11.68 4.26 -7.95
C THR A 95 -11.55 2.99 -7.11
N ARG A 96 -10.52 2.17 -7.38
CA ARG A 96 -10.29 0.92 -6.66
C ARG A 96 -9.92 1.14 -5.19
N VAL A 97 -9.02 2.07 -4.90
CA VAL A 97 -8.62 2.35 -3.52
C VAL A 97 -9.76 2.98 -2.72
N MET A 98 -10.67 3.73 -3.33
CA MET A 98 -11.86 4.28 -2.64
C MET A 98 -12.88 3.20 -2.27
N ASP A 99 -13.05 2.18 -3.11
CA ASP A 99 -13.83 0.98 -2.76
C ASP A 99 -13.19 0.24 -1.57
N LEU A 100 -11.86 0.06 -1.62
CA LEU A 100 -11.14 -0.57 -0.52
C LEU A 100 -11.18 0.26 0.76
N ALA A 101 -11.08 1.58 0.68
CA ALA A 101 -11.22 2.49 1.82
C ALA A 101 -12.57 2.32 2.51
N SER A 102 -13.64 2.22 1.71
CA SER A 102 -15.00 2.00 2.21
C SER A 102 -15.12 0.66 2.95
N LYS A 103 -14.53 -0.41 2.39
CA LYS A 103 -14.48 -1.72 3.02
C LYS A 103 -13.65 -1.73 4.30
N SER A 104 -12.51 -1.05 4.32
CA SER A 104 -11.66 -0.91 5.50
C SER A 104 -12.38 -0.20 6.64
N HIS A 105 -13.11 0.88 6.36
CA HIS A 105 -13.91 1.57 7.38
C HIS A 105 -15.06 0.68 7.89
N ALA A 106 -15.77 -0.02 7.01
CA ALA A 106 -16.83 -0.94 7.40
C ALA A 106 -16.32 -2.08 8.30
N ALA A 107 -15.13 -2.62 8.01
CA ALA A 107 -14.53 -3.71 8.78
C ALA A 107 -14.26 -3.35 10.25
N ILE A 108 -13.91 -2.09 10.54
CA ILE A 108 -13.61 -1.62 11.90
C ILE A 108 -14.83 -1.05 12.63
N ALA A 109 -15.84 -0.57 11.90
CA ALA A 109 -17.07 0.01 12.46
C ALA A 109 -18.12 -1.07 12.78
N GLY A 110 -17.75 -2.07 13.60
CA GLY A 110 -18.61 -3.20 13.95
C GLY A 110 -18.63 -4.34 12.93
N GLY A 111 -17.84 -4.22 11.86
CA GLY A 111 -17.67 -5.26 10.84
C GLY A 111 -16.70 -6.37 11.25
N SER A 112 -16.10 -7.01 10.24
CA SER A 112 -15.30 -8.23 10.41
C SER A 112 -14.14 -8.08 11.39
N SER A 113 -13.30 -7.05 11.22
CA SER A 113 -12.14 -6.85 12.10
C SER A 113 -12.55 -6.59 13.55
N HIS A 114 -13.66 -5.88 13.76
CA HIS A 114 -14.22 -5.69 15.10
C HIS A 114 -14.71 -7.01 15.70
N GLN A 115 -15.43 -7.82 14.93
CA GLN A 115 -15.95 -9.11 15.37
C GLN A 115 -14.83 -10.13 15.65
N ASP A 116 -13.79 -10.14 14.82
CA ASP A 116 -12.65 -11.05 15.01
C ASP A 116 -11.84 -10.69 16.27
N LEU A 117 -11.75 -9.40 16.61
CA LEU A 117 -11.16 -8.98 17.89
C LEU A 117 -11.98 -9.50 19.08
N HIS A 118 -13.31 -9.42 19.02
CA HIS A 118 -14.18 -9.99 20.07
C HIS A 118 -14.05 -11.51 20.18
N ARG A 119 -13.98 -12.21 19.05
CA ARG A 119 -13.74 -13.67 19.03
C ARG A 119 -12.42 -14.01 19.70
N LEU A 120 -11.34 -13.31 19.34
CA LEU A 120 -10.03 -13.51 19.94
C LEU A 120 -10.07 -13.31 21.47
N VAL A 121 -10.76 -12.27 21.95
CA VAL A 121 -10.91 -12.03 23.40
C VAL A 121 -11.67 -13.18 24.07
N ASN A 122 -12.78 -13.63 23.48
CA ASN A 122 -13.57 -14.74 24.02
C ASN A 122 -12.76 -16.04 24.09
N ASP A 123 -11.97 -16.35 23.05
CA ASP A 123 -11.12 -17.53 23.00
C ASP A 123 -10.04 -17.50 24.09
N LEU A 124 -9.42 -16.33 24.32
CA LEU A 124 -8.44 -16.14 25.38
C LEU A 124 -9.07 -16.31 26.78
N MET A 125 -10.29 -15.81 26.98
CA MET A 125 -11.01 -15.96 28.25
C MET A 125 -11.40 -17.42 28.52
N ALA A 126 -11.86 -18.15 27.51
CA ALA A 126 -12.16 -19.57 27.62
C ALA A 126 -10.90 -20.39 27.92
N ALA A 127 -9.79 -20.11 27.25
CA ALA A 127 -8.51 -20.80 27.47
C ALA A 127 -7.94 -20.55 28.88
N LYS A 128 -8.20 -19.38 29.47
CA LYS A 128 -7.83 -19.09 30.88
C LYS A 128 -8.71 -19.86 31.86
N GLY A 129 -10.02 -19.95 31.60
CA GLY A 129 -10.98 -20.67 32.45
C GLY A 129 -10.79 -22.19 32.46
N GLY A 130 -10.25 -22.77 31.39
CA GLY A 130 -9.94 -24.20 31.30
C GLY A 130 -8.63 -24.63 31.96
N ARG A 131 -7.89 -23.72 32.62
CA ARG A 131 -6.63 -24.01 33.35
C ARG A 131 -6.79 -23.98 34.88
N SER A 132 -8.01 -23.89 35.40
CA SER A 132 -8.33 -24.13 36.82
C SER A 132 -8.85 -25.55 37.01
#